data_AF-A0A1M6Q8Y8-F1
#
_entry.id   AF-A0A1M6Q8Y8-F1
#
_cell.length_a   1.000
_cell.length_b   1.000
_cell.length_c   1.000
_cell.angle_alpha   90.00
_cell.angle_beta   90.00
_cell.angle_gamma   90.00
#
_symmetry.space_group_name_H-M   'P 1'
#
loop_
_entity.id
_entity.type
_entity.pdbx_description
1 polymer ?
#
loop_
_entity_poly.entity_id
_entity_poly.type
_entity_poly.pdbx_seq_one_letter_code
_entity_poly.pdbx_strand_id
1 'polypeptide(L)'
;MGKIAILLAVAAVIGGSILLLQSSSMRLESDERQAERQEEALAREIARSAYNRIISRARRLESANPDWSLEQLVSAVNGSAGKLTGQLQGGSYEAWVYPLGASSYGAVAIGRYGEAEHRIGSHRVMRGVLEVDQPSQVKVTFLESMAGYCSAIYLQRFVPRNNNGMGNNLGGCDPSNPALGGSCSNQRDVELRGNGNGRYIALEPELVFAPGNNRDGAEALYSTVLNPGERVNFILAVDADFNCERRGDTSIDINDPFYEYTRPALLESVGDFSQMQEGMYAMIQAHPTRPNVWRIAFEDLIFPRAKLEDVKRWGYGDRRWRRRRGPQWGERNGKRSYGGWGWRETDSRGYYKLLDFGHMPDFSDQVIEIEFIPVPAS
;
A
#
# COMPACT_ATOMS: atom_id res chain seq x y z
N MET A 1 -58.13 35.73 -57.28
CA MET A 1 -56.85 35.42 -56.62
C MET A 1 -57.10 35.04 -55.16
N GLY A 2 -57.55 33.80 -54.89
CA GLY A 2 -58.05 33.41 -53.57
C GLY A 2 -57.74 31.97 -53.16
N LYS A 3 -56.67 31.36 -53.69
CA LYS A 3 -56.27 29.98 -53.36
C LYS A 3 -54.82 29.81 -52.86
N ILE A 4 -54.04 30.89 -52.80
CA ILE A 4 -52.61 30.83 -52.43
C ILE A 4 -52.37 31.24 -50.96
N ALA A 5 -53.28 31.98 -50.33
CA ALA A 5 -53.10 32.47 -48.95
C ALA A 5 -53.31 31.39 -47.86
N ILE A 6 -54.08 30.32 -48.13
CA ILE A 6 -54.41 29.32 -47.11
C ILE A 6 -53.30 28.27 -46.93
N LEU A 7 -52.51 27.99 -47.97
CA LEU A 7 -51.42 27.00 -47.91
C LEU A 7 -50.18 27.51 -47.14
N LEU A 8 -49.93 28.81 -47.14
CA LEU A 8 -48.80 29.42 -46.41
C LEU A 8 -49.04 29.53 -44.90
N ALA A 9 -50.30 29.63 -44.45
CA ALA A 9 -50.63 29.69 -43.03
C ALA A 9 -50.52 28.30 -42.34
N VAL A 10 -50.80 27.21 -43.06
CA VAL A 10 -50.71 25.85 -42.51
C VAL A 10 -49.24 25.36 -42.42
N ALA A 11 -48.38 25.76 -43.36
CA ALA A 11 -46.95 25.40 -43.33
C ALA A 11 -46.17 26.09 -42.19
N ALA A 12 -46.53 27.33 -41.84
CA ALA A 12 -45.90 28.07 -40.74
C ALA A 12 -46.28 27.51 -39.36
N VAL A 13 -47.50 27.00 -39.19
CA VAL A 13 -47.97 26.39 -37.93
C VAL A 13 -47.37 24.99 -37.73
N ILE A 14 -47.13 24.22 -38.80
CA ILE A 14 -46.49 22.90 -38.70
C ILE A 14 -44.96 23.03 -38.49
N GLY A 15 -44.29 23.99 -39.15
CA GLY A 15 -42.85 24.24 -38.97
C GLY A 15 -42.49 24.80 -37.59
N GLY A 16 -43.30 25.70 -37.03
CA GLY A 16 -43.11 26.22 -35.67
C GLY A 16 -43.35 25.17 -34.58
N SER A 17 -44.27 24.23 -34.81
CA SER A 17 -44.55 23.13 -33.88
C SER A 17 -43.40 22.11 -33.82
N ILE A 18 -42.78 21.79 -34.96
CA ILE A 18 -41.65 20.85 -35.02
C ILE A 18 -40.37 21.45 -34.39
N LEU A 19 -40.11 22.75 -34.60
CA LEU A 19 -38.98 23.44 -33.96
C LEU A 19 -39.17 23.62 -32.44
N LEU A 20 -40.40 23.83 -31.95
CA LEU A 20 -40.68 23.87 -30.52
C LEU A 20 -40.62 22.47 -29.88
N LEU A 21 -41.07 21.42 -30.57
CA LEU A 21 -40.91 20.02 -30.15
C LEU A 21 -39.43 19.58 -30.14
N GLN A 22 -38.63 19.99 -31.12
CA GLN A 22 -37.18 19.75 -31.12
C GLN A 22 -36.45 20.58 -30.05
N SER A 23 -36.87 21.82 -29.79
CA SER A 23 -36.27 22.63 -28.72
C SER A 23 -36.62 22.10 -27.33
N SER A 24 -37.82 21.54 -27.15
CA SER A 24 -38.24 20.95 -25.89
C SER A 24 -37.59 19.59 -25.67
N SER A 25 -37.43 18.76 -26.70
CA SER A 25 -36.65 17.52 -26.60
C SER A 25 -35.18 17.80 -26.31
N MET A 26 -34.56 18.81 -26.95
CA MET A 26 -33.18 19.19 -26.66
C MET A 26 -33.00 19.81 -25.26
N ARG A 27 -33.99 20.55 -24.74
CA ARG A 27 -33.97 21.09 -23.37
C ARG A 27 -34.14 19.98 -22.33
N LEU A 28 -35.08 19.07 -22.54
CA LEU A 28 -35.27 17.89 -21.69
C LEU A 28 -34.01 17.03 -21.67
N GLU A 29 -33.41 16.78 -22.83
CA GLU A 29 -32.17 16.02 -22.93
C GLU A 29 -30.96 16.77 -22.33
N SER A 30 -30.94 18.11 -22.37
CA SER A 30 -29.90 18.89 -21.68
C SER A 30 -30.06 18.89 -20.17
N ASP A 31 -31.32 18.95 -19.69
CA ASP A 31 -31.66 18.93 -18.27
C ASP A 31 -31.40 17.55 -17.67
N GLU A 32 -31.71 16.48 -18.39
CA GLU A 32 -31.44 15.09 -18.01
C GLU A 32 -29.92 14.85 -17.92
N ARG A 33 -29.14 15.24 -18.93
CA ARG A 33 -27.67 15.16 -18.87
C ARG A 33 -27.06 16.07 -17.80
N GLN A 34 -27.72 17.16 -17.42
CA GLN A 34 -27.28 18.00 -16.30
C GLN A 34 -27.57 17.32 -14.96
N ALA A 35 -28.75 16.71 -14.80
CA ALA A 35 -29.11 15.92 -13.64
C ALA A 35 -28.16 14.74 -13.46
N GLU A 36 -27.90 13.94 -14.50
CA GLU A 36 -26.96 12.81 -14.45
C GLU A 36 -25.56 13.23 -13.98
N ARG A 37 -25.04 14.35 -14.47
CA ARG A 37 -23.73 14.88 -14.05
C ARG A 37 -23.74 15.34 -12.60
N GLN A 38 -24.85 15.90 -12.12
CA GLN A 38 -25.02 16.26 -10.72
C GLN A 38 -25.09 15.01 -9.83
N GLU A 39 -25.84 13.99 -10.24
CA GLU A 39 -25.92 12.70 -9.53
C GLU A 39 -24.55 12.02 -9.45
N GLU A 40 -23.78 12.01 -10.55
CA GLU A 40 -22.43 11.43 -10.57
C GLU A 40 -21.46 12.20 -9.67
N ALA A 41 -21.55 13.55 -9.67
CA ALA A 41 -20.74 14.39 -8.80
C ALA A 41 -21.05 14.12 -7.32
N LEU A 42 -22.33 14.00 -6.96
CA LEU A 42 -22.77 13.68 -5.61
C LEU A 42 -22.39 12.26 -5.20
N ALA A 43 -22.58 11.25 -6.06
CA ALA A 43 -22.16 9.87 -5.80
C ALA A 43 -20.64 9.80 -5.54
N ARG A 44 -19.84 10.55 -6.30
CA ARG A 44 -18.39 10.68 -6.09
C ARG A 44 -18.04 11.33 -4.77
N GLU A 45 -18.74 12.40 -4.38
CA GLU A 45 -18.52 13.09 -3.11
C GLU A 45 -18.90 12.21 -1.91
N ILE A 46 -20.02 11.49 -2.00
CA ILE A 46 -20.45 10.49 -1.01
C ILE A 46 -19.40 9.39 -0.89
N ALA A 47 -18.90 8.86 -2.00
CA ALA A 47 -17.86 7.83 -1.99
C ALA A 47 -16.56 8.33 -1.32
N ARG A 48 -16.12 9.56 -1.62
CA ARG A 48 -14.94 10.18 -0.98
C ARG A 48 -15.14 10.38 0.52
N SER A 49 -16.31 10.84 0.91
CA SER A 49 -16.66 11.06 2.32
C SER A 49 -16.74 9.74 3.10
N ALA A 50 -17.35 8.70 2.53
CA ALA A 50 -17.40 7.37 3.09
C ALA A 50 -16.00 6.74 3.20
N TYR A 51 -15.17 6.89 2.16
CA TYR A 51 -13.78 6.48 2.15
C TYR A 51 -12.97 7.14 3.28
N ASN A 52 -13.08 8.46 3.42
CA ASN A 52 -12.40 9.19 4.49
C ASN A 52 -12.86 8.74 5.88
N ARG A 53 -14.14 8.41 6.04
CA ARG A 53 -14.69 7.89 7.32
C ARG A 53 -14.14 6.51 7.68
N ILE A 54 -14.15 5.54 6.74
CA ILE A 54 -13.64 4.19 7.02
C ILE A 54 -12.13 4.21 7.31
N ILE A 55 -11.36 5.03 6.57
CA ILE A 55 -9.93 5.20 6.82
C ILE A 55 -9.67 5.89 8.16
N SER A 56 -10.42 6.95 8.48
CA SER A 56 -10.29 7.63 9.77
C SER A 56 -10.57 6.68 10.93
N ARG A 57 -11.59 5.82 10.79
CA ARG A 57 -11.90 4.77 11.77
C ARG A 57 -10.75 3.76 11.91
N ALA A 58 -10.24 3.24 10.79
CA ALA A 58 -9.11 2.30 10.78
C ALA A 58 -7.90 2.89 11.50
N ARG A 59 -7.48 4.11 11.15
CA ARG A 59 -6.34 4.79 11.79
C ARG A 59 -6.53 5.01 13.29
N ARG A 60 -7.73 5.40 13.73
CA ARG A 60 -8.00 5.56 15.17
C ARG A 60 -7.87 4.24 15.91
N LEU A 61 -8.40 3.15 15.33
CA LEU A 61 -8.35 1.82 15.94
C LEU A 61 -6.93 1.27 15.96
N GLU A 62 -6.16 1.42 14.87
CA GLU A 62 -4.73 1.11 14.81
C GLU A 62 -3.95 1.86 15.90
N SER A 63 -4.20 3.17 16.03
CA SER A 63 -3.46 4.00 17.00
C SER A 63 -3.82 3.67 18.45
N ALA A 64 -5.06 3.26 18.70
CA ALA A 64 -5.52 2.90 20.04
C ALA A 64 -5.16 1.45 20.43
N ASN A 65 -4.85 0.59 19.44
CA ASN A 65 -4.61 -0.82 19.64
C ASN A 65 -3.43 -1.30 18.76
N PRO A 66 -2.18 -0.92 19.12
CA PRO A 66 -1.00 -1.21 18.30
C PRO A 66 -0.72 -2.72 18.16
N ASP A 67 -1.12 -3.54 19.12
CA ASP A 67 -0.88 -4.99 19.14
C ASP A 67 -1.96 -5.79 18.39
N TRP A 68 -2.95 -5.14 17.78
CA TRP A 68 -3.98 -5.86 17.03
C TRP A 68 -3.38 -6.51 15.78
N SER A 69 -3.76 -7.76 15.54
CA SER A 69 -3.54 -8.36 14.24
C SER A 69 -4.39 -7.66 13.17
N LEU A 70 -3.96 -7.76 11.90
CA LEU A 70 -4.73 -7.22 10.78
C LEU A 70 -6.17 -7.75 10.75
N GLU A 71 -6.37 -9.02 11.10
CA GLU A 71 -7.69 -9.64 11.14
C GLU A 71 -8.59 -9.00 12.20
N GLN A 72 -8.05 -8.76 13.40
CA GLN A 72 -8.75 -8.06 14.48
C GLN A 72 -9.12 -6.63 14.08
N LEU A 73 -8.17 -5.90 13.47
CA LEU A 73 -8.41 -4.55 12.96
C LEU A 73 -9.52 -4.53 11.92
N VAL A 74 -9.45 -5.39 10.89
CA VAL A 74 -10.46 -5.46 9.82
C VAL A 74 -11.83 -5.76 10.40
N SER A 75 -11.93 -6.72 11.32
CA SER A 75 -13.17 -7.07 12.01
C SER A 75 -13.75 -5.89 12.80
N ALA A 76 -12.92 -5.20 13.58
CA ALA A 76 -13.34 -4.05 14.39
C ALA A 76 -13.72 -2.82 13.55
N VAL A 77 -13.03 -2.61 12.42
CA VAL A 77 -13.31 -1.51 11.48
C VAL A 77 -14.64 -1.74 10.78
N ASN A 78 -14.86 -2.94 10.24
CA ASN A 78 -16.05 -3.28 9.47
C ASN A 78 -17.29 -3.53 10.34
N GLY A 79 -17.08 -3.94 11.60
CA GLY A 79 -18.15 -4.34 12.50
C GLY A 79 -18.83 -5.65 12.09
N SER A 80 -19.87 -6.03 12.84
CA SER A 80 -20.58 -7.31 12.67
C SER A 80 -21.25 -7.47 11.29
N ALA A 81 -21.61 -6.37 10.63
CA ALA A 81 -22.20 -6.38 9.30
C ALA A 81 -21.18 -6.58 8.17
N GLY A 82 -19.88 -6.60 8.47
CA GLY A 82 -18.81 -6.75 7.47
C GLY A 82 -18.57 -5.51 6.61
N LYS A 83 -19.36 -4.45 6.78
CA LYS A 83 -19.22 -3.14 6.12
C LYS A 83 -19.92 -2.06 6.95
N LEU A 84 -19.39 -0.84 6.89
CA LEU A 84 -20.09 0.36 7.31
C LEU A 84 -21.09 0.78 6.23
N THR A 85 -22.32 1.04 6.62
CA THR A 85 -23.35 1.59 5.75
C THR A 85 -23.96 2.84 6.38
N GLY A 86 -24.54 3.71 5.55
CA GLY A 86 -25.24 4.90 6.05
C GLY A 86 -25.69 5.83 4.94
N GLN A 87 -26.07 7.05 5.34
CA GLN A 87 -26.54 8.11 4.45
C GLN A 87 -25.59 9.32 4.54
N LEU A 88 -25.32 9.95 3.40
CA LEU A 88 -24.54 11.19 3.25
C LEU A 88 -25.14 12.00 2.11
N GLN A 89 -25.36 13.31 2.32
CA GLN A 89 -25.83 14.23 1.27
C GLN A 89 -27.09 13.75 0.53
N GLY A 90 -28.02 13.09 1.23
CA GLY A 90 -29.26 12.56 0.65
C GLY A 90 -29.11 11.25 -0.13
N GLY A 91 -27.89 10.74 -0.29
CA GLY A 91 -27.60 9.43 -0.89
C GLY A 91 -27.05 8.43 0.13
N SER A 92 -26.83 7.20 -0.32
CA SER A 92 -26.38 6.09 0.53
C SER A 92 -24.92 5.72 0.26
N TYR A 93 -24.27 5.11 1.24
CA TYR A 93 -22.91 4.59 1.06
C TYR A 93 -22.72 3.21 1.69
N GLU A 94 -21.72 2.50 1.16
CA GLU A 94 -21.14 1.30 1.75
C GLU A 94 -19.61 1.44 1.77
N ALA A 95 -18.96 1.13 2.88
CA ALA A 95 -17.52 1.18 2.99
C ALA A 95 -16.97 0.07 3.89
N TRP A 96 -15.84 -0.53 3.52
CA TRP A 96 -15.20 -1.59 4.30
C TRP A 96 -13.71 -1.62 4.04
N VAL A 97 -12.97 -2.22 4.95
CA VAL A 97 -11.58 -2.62 4.77
C VAL A 97 -11.47 -4.12 4.56
N TYR A 98 -10.39 -4.59 3.95
CA TYR A 98 -10.14 -6.01 3.73
C TYR A 98 -8.63 -6.27 3.77
N PRO A 99 -8.18 -7.43 4.25
CA PRO A 99 -6.76 -7.75 4.28
C PRO A 99 -6.22 -7.89 2.85
N LEU A 100 -5.00 -7.41 2.62
CA LEU A 100 -4.25 -7.55 1.37
C LEU A 100 -2.97 -8.36 1.55
N GLY A 101 -2.41 -8.35 2.76
CA GLY A 101 -1.23 -9.12 3.13
C GLY A 101 -1.18 -9.27 4.64
N ALA A 102 0.02 -9.42 5.20
CA ALA A 102 0.16 -9.69 6.64
C ALA A 102 0.01 -8.42 7.50
N SER A 103 0.47 -7.27 7.00
CA SER A 103 0.34 -5.97 7.69
C SER A 103 -0.30 -4.89 6.81
N SER A 104 -1.04 -5.28 5.77
CA SER A 104 -1.67 -4.34 4.84
C SER A 104 -3.15 -4.64 4.61
N TYR A 105 -3.97 -3.59 4.51
CA TYR A 105 -5.37 -3.67 4.16
C TYR A 105 -5.72 -2.74 3.00
N GLY A 106 -6.68 -3.18 2.20
CA GLY A 106 -7.38 -2.33 1.26
C GLY A 106 -8.59 -1.68 1.92
N ALA A 107 -9.01 -0.54 1.41
CA ALA A 107 -10.28 0.09 1.76
C ALA A 107 -11.07 0.34 0.50
N VAL A 108 -12.36 0.03 0.53
CA VAL A 108 -13.32 0.33 -0.54
C VAL A 108 -14.43 1.19 0.04
N ALA A 109 -14.86 2.18 -0.73
CA ALA A 109 -16.09 2.89 -0.49
C ALA A 109 -16.89 3.02 -1.79
N ILE A 110 -18.20 2.84 -1.68
CA ILE A 110 -19.16 3.02 -2.77
C ILE A 110 -20.17 4.06 -2.30
N GLY A 111 -20.34 5.13 -3.07
CA GLY A 111 -21.36 6.15 -2.87
C GLY A 111 -22.43 6.07 -3.94
N ARG A 112 -23.69 6.25 -3.55
CA ARG A 112 -24.86 6.19 -4.44
C ARG A 112 -25.76 7.39 -4.23
N TYR A 113 -26.18 8.01 -5.32
CA TYR A 113 -27.15 9.11 -5.31
C TYR A 113 -28.00 9.02 -6.58
N GLY A 114 -29.33 8.95 -6.43
CA GLY A 114 -30.22 8.64 -7.57
C GLY A 114 -29.83 7.28 -8.18
N GLU A 115 -29.61 7.27 -9.49
CA GLU A 115 -29.15 6.09 -10.23
C GLU A 115 -27.61 6.02 -10.36
N ALA A 116 -26.89 7.07 -9.94
CA ALA A 116 -25.44 7.12 -10.04
C ALA A 116 -24.74 6.35 -8.90
N GLU A 117 -23.70 5.59 -9.25
CA GLU A 117 -22.80 4.91 -8.32
C GLU A 117 -21.33 5.28 -8.61
N HIS A 118 -20.57 5.58 -7.57
CA HIS A 118 -19.12 5.77 -7.68
C HIS A 118 -18.36 4.94 -6.65
N ARG A 119 -17.28 4.29 -7.09
CA ARG A 119 -16.42 3.44 -6.25
C ARG A 119 -15.01 3.99 -6.14
N ILE A 120 -14.50 4.04 -4.92
CA ILE A 120 -13.12 4.41 -4.59
C ILE A 120 -12.46 3.24 -3.87
N GLY A 121 -11.19 3.00 -4.19
CA GLY A 121 -10.36 1.98 -3.55
C GLY A 121 -8.94 2.46 -3.30
N SER A 122 -8.32 2.01 -2.21
CA SER A 122 -6.91 2.26 -1.91
C SER A 122 -6.32 1.09 -1.12
N HIS A 123 -4.99 0.96 -1.14
CA HIS A 123 -4.26 0.03 -0.28
C HIS A 123 -3.46 0.81 0.78
N ARG A 124 -3.29 0.23 1.98
CA ARG A 124 -2.59 0.83 3.13
C ARG A 124 -1.86 -0.24 3.93
N VAL A 125 -0.72 0.11 4.48
CA VAL A 125 -0.07 -0.66 5.55
C VAL A 125 -0.56 -0.15 6.90
N MET A 126 -0.66 -1.04 7.88
CA MET A 126 -0.98 -0.67 9.27
C MET A 126 0.00 0.39 9.77
N ARG A 127 -0.49 1.37 10.52
CA ARG A 127 0.35 2.38 11.15
C ARG A 127 1.41 1.71 12.03
N GLY A 128 2.65 2.21 11.98
CA GLY A 128 3.74 1.69 12.82
C GLY A 128 4.58 0.59 12.17
N VAL A 129 4.21 0.08 11.00
CA VAL A 129 5.06 -0.89 10.30
C VAL A 129 6.27 -0.17 9.73
N LEU A 130 7.45 -0.50 10.25
CA LEU A 130 8.73 0.10 9.88
C LEU A 130 8.76 1.63 10.09
N GLU A 131 7.98 2.15 11.03
CA GLU A 131 8.06 3.52 11.55
C GLU A 131 8.82 3.49 12.88
N VAL A 132 9.72 4.44 13.06
CA VAL A 132 10.58 4.53 14.25
C VAL A 132 9.90 5.40 15.28
N ASP A 133 9.65 4.87 16.47
CA ASP A 133 8.95 5.55 17.56
C ASP A 133 9.90 6.27 18.52
N GLN A 134 11.09 5.71 18.72
CA GLN A 134 12.18 6.22 19.54
C GLN A 134 13.52 6.03 18.81
N PRO A 135 14.59 6.78 19.16
CA PRO A 135 15.91 6.60 18.55
C PRO A 135 16.32 5.13 18.60
N SER A 136 16.59 4.54 17.45
CA SER A 136 16.80 3.09 17.34
C SER A 136 17.88 2.71 16.34
N GLN A 137 18.68 1.71 16.66
CA GLN A 137 19.50 1.00 15.69
C GLN A 137 18.65 -0.09 15.02
N VAL A 138 19.01 -0.47 13.80
CA VAL A 138 18.30 -1.54 13.09
C VAL A 138 19.16 -2.77 13.03
N LYS A 139 18.70 -3.85 13.64
CA LYS A 139 19.24 -5.18 13.45
C LYS A 139 18.44 -5.89 12.35
N VAL A 140 19.15 -6.51 11.41
CA VAL A 140 18.57 -7.32 10.34
C VAL A 140 19.15 -8.71 10.44
N THR A 141 18.27 -9.72 10.47
CA THR A 141 18.63 -11.14 10.56
C THR A 141 18.01 -11.89 9.40
N PHE A 142 18.76 -12.70 8.67
CA PHE A 142 18.17 -13.65 7.72
C PHE A 142 17.51 -14.80 8.47
N LEU A 143 16.19 -14.92 8.37
CA LEU A 143 15.46 -16.08 8.86
C LEU A 143 15.59 -17.26 7.89
N GLU A 144 15.49 -16.97 6.58
CA GLU A 144 15.59 -17.93 5.48
C GLU A 144 16.24 -17.22 4.27
N SER A 145 17.19 -17.86 3.64
CA SER A 145 17.93 -17.42 2.45
C SER A 145 18.20 -18.66 1.58
N MET A 146 17.14 -19.38 1.26
CA MET A 146 17.17 -20.66 0.56
C MET A 146 17.35 -20.52 -0.96
N ALA A 147 17.17 -19.31 -1.46
CA ALA A 147 17.26 -19.04 -2.87
C ALA A 147 18.67 -19.34 -3.42
N GLY A 148 18.73 -20.10 -4.51
CA GLY A 148 19.97 -20.49 -5.18
C GLY A 148 20.75 -19.31 -5.80
N TYR A 149 20.17 -18.12 -5.82
CA TYR A 149 20.75 -16.90 -6.38
C TYR A 149 21.31 -15.95 -5.31
N CYS A 150 22.17 -15.03 -5.74
CA CYS A 150 22.67 -13.97 -4.89
C CYS A 150 21.76 -12.75 -4.84
N SER A 151 21.58 -12.21 -3.65
CA SER A 151 20.86 -10.96 -3.46
C SER A 151 21.50 -10.08 -2.41
N ALA A 152 21.29 -8.78 -2.53
CA ALA A 152 21.62 -7.79 -1.52
C ALA A 152 20.35 -7.26 -0.85
N ILE A 153 20.52 -6.75 0.37
CA ILE A 153 19.46 -6.06 1.11
C ILE A 153 19.91 -4.63 1.32
N TYR A 154 19.08 -3.69 0.88
CA TYR A 154 19.25 -2.27 1.13
C TYR A 154 18.17 -1.78 2.09
N LEU A 155 18.50 -0.75 2.87
CA LEU A 155 17.59 0.00 3.70
C LEU A 155 17.45 1.41 3.11
N GLN A 156 16.24 1.80 2.77
CA GLN A 156 15.91 3.14 2.32
C GLN A 156 15.15 3.88 3.42
N ARG A 157 15.62 5.08 3.77
CA ARG A 157 15.00 5.93 4.79
C ARG A 157 14.08 6.96 4.15
N PHE A 158 12.97 7.23 4.82
CA PHE A 158 12.05 8.33 4.52
C PHE A 158 12.05 9.27 5.72
N VAL A 159 12.58 10.48 5.52
CA VAL A 159 12.72 11.49 6.57
C VAL A 159 11.67 12.59 6.38
N PRO A 160 10.97 13.07 7.41
CA PRO A 160 9.99 14.15 7.25
C PRO A 160 10.65 15.44 6.73
N ARG A 161 10.08 16.09 5.71
CA ARG A 161 10.52 17.39 5.15
C ARG A 161 10.53 18.50 6.20
N ASN A 162 9.61 18.46 7.15
CA ASN A 162 9.52 19.45 8.21
C ASN A 162 10.52 19.17 9.35
N ASN A 163 11.22 18.03 9.29
CA ASN A 163 12.22 17.62 10.26
C ASN A 163 13.60 18.18 9.87
N ASN A 164 13.71 19.51 9.73
CA ASN A 164 14.94 20.28 9.45
C ASN A 164 16.05 20.06 10.50
N GLY A 165 16.47 18.83 10.79
CA GLY A 165 17.50 18.54 11.79
C GLY A 165 17.07 18.68 13.25
N MET A 166 15.78 18.70 13.57
CA MET A 166 15.28 18.94 14.94
C MET A 166 14.84 17.67 15.68
N GLY A 167 14.69 16.54 14.98
CA GLY A 167 14.08 15.35 15.56
C GLY A 167 12.68 15.65 16.13
N ASN A 168 12.19 14.77 17.01
CA ASN A 168 10.99 15.04 17.83
C ASN A 168 11.32 15.78 19.14
N ASN A 169 12.51 16.37 19.27
CA ASN A 169 12.88 17.12 20.45
C ASN A 169 12.13 18.47 20.45
N LEU A 170 11.30 18.68 21.47
CA LEU A 170 10.74 19.99 21.81
C LEU A 170 11.89 20.97 22.14
N GLY A 171 12.51 21.54 21.11
CA GLY A 171 13.50 22.62 21.22
C GLY A 171 14.98 22.25 21.09
N GLY A 172 15.35 21.08 20.53
CA GLY A 172 16.76 20.67 20.42
C GLY A 172 17.15 20.19 19.02
N CYS A 173 18.32 20.58 18.54
CA CYS A 173 18.93 20.08 17.30
C CYS A 173 19.45 18.64 17.48
N ASP A 174 19.35 17.82 16.42
CA ASP A 174 19.76 16.41 16.40
C ASP A 174 20.99 16.20 15.47
N PRO A 175 22.20 16.01 16.03
CA PRO A 175 23.43 15.85 15.26
C PRO A 175 23.54 14.53 14.48
N SER A 176 22.60 13.58 14.65
CA SER A 176 22.58 12.31 13.89
C SER A 176 21.91 12.44 12.51
N ASN A 177 21.31 13.60 12.20
CA ASN A 177 20.65 13.83 10.93
C ASN A 177 21.67 14.15 9.81
N PRO A 178 21.63 13.45 8.66
CA PRO A 178 22.50 13.75 7.51
C PRO A 178 22.33 15.16 6.93
N ALA A 179 21.27 15.89 7.29
CA ALA A 179 21.08 17.31 6.96
C ALA A 179 21.99 18.26 7.78
N LEU A 180 22.68 17.77 8.81
CA LEU A 180 23.47 18.57 9.72
C LEU A 180 24.91 18.05 9.71
N GLY A 181 25.78 18.71 8.94
CA GLY A 181 27.21 18.47 9.02
C GLY A 181 27.72 18.73 10.45
N GLY A 182 27.93 17.67 11.23
CA GLY A 182 28.75 17.59 12.45
C GLY A 182 28.45 18.51 13.64
N SER A 183 27.67 19.59 13.53
CA SER A 183 27.36 20.49 14.65
C SER A 183 26.12 21.37 14.42
N CYS A 184 25.36 21.60 15.49
CA CYS A 184 24.20 22.49 15.54
C CYS A 184 24.53 23.99 15.39
N SER A 185 25.80 24.37 15.47
CA SER A 185 26.27 25.76 15.39
C SER A 185 26.42 26.29 13.96
N ASN A 186 26.47 25.40 12.96
CA ASN A 186 26.69 25.77 11.56
C ASN A 186 25.51 25.33 10.71
N GLN A 187 24.36 26.00 10.88
CA GLN A 187 23.19 25.83 10.03
C GLN A 187 23.50 26.31 8.61
N ARG A 188 23.89 25.39 7.74
CA ARG A 188 23.64 25.52 6.31
C ARG A 188 22.49 24.58 6.04
N ASP A 189 21.44 25.06 5.37
CA ASP A 189 20.41 24.21 4.80
C ASP A 189 21.12 23.21 3.88
N VAL A 190 21.39 22.00 4.37
CA VAL A 190 21.79 20.91 3.50
C VAL A 190 20.51 20.50 2.80
N GLU A 191 20.42 20.89 1.53
CA GLU A 191 19.37 20.42 0.64
C GLU A 191 19.49 18.89 0.57
N LEU A 192 18.62 18.20 1.32
CA LEU A 192 18.51 16.75 1.27
C LEU A 192 18.10 16.37 -0.15
N ARG A 193 19.07 15.86 -0.92
CA ARG A 193 18.83 15.32 -2.26
C ARG A 193 18.08 14.01 -2.10
N GLY A 194 16.81 14.01 -2.48
CA GLY A 194 15.98 12.83 -2.44
C GLY A 194 14.78 12.95 -3.37
N ASN A 195 14.38 11.83 -3.97
CA ASN A 195 13.26 11.78 -4.88
C ASN A 195 11.98 11.60 -4.07
N GLY A 196 11.20 12.65 -3.86
CA GLY A 196 9.92 12.54 -3.16
C GLY A 196 8.99 13.72 -3.46
N ASN A 197 7.70 13.46 -3.57
CA ASN A 197 6.65 14.47 -3.70
C ASN A 197 5.81 14.49 -2.41
N GLY A 198 6.15 15.32 -1.41
CA GLY A 198 5.28 15.39 -0.22
C GLY A 198 5.92 15.90 1.07
N ARG A 199 5.46 15.37 2.21
CA ARG A 199 5.91 15.76 3.56
C ARG A 199 7.18 15.05 4.03
N TYR A 200 7.77 14.18 3.21
CA TYR A 200 8.98 13.41 3.50
C TYR A 200 9.90 13.38 2.28
N ILE A 201 11.16 13.03 2.51
CA ILE A 201 12.23 12.91 1.52
C ILE A 201 12.71 11.45 1.60
N ALA A 202 12.65 10.73 0.48
CA ALA A 202 13.29 9.44 0.35
C ALA A 202 14.78 9.66 0.16
N LEU A 203 15.60 9.12 1.06
CA LEU A 203 17.06 9.14 0.94
C LEU A 203 17.52 8.04 -0.01
N GLU A 204 18.77 8.11 -0.43
CA GLU A 204 19.39 7.03 -1.20
C GLU A 204 19.43 5.74 -0.37
N PRO A 205 19.13 4.57 -0.96
CA PRO A 205 19.19 3.30 -0.26
C PRO A 205 20.62 2.94 0.17
N GLU A 206 20.76 2.49 1.42
CA GLU A 206 22.04 2.12 2.02
C GLU A 206 22.15 0.60 2.14
N LEU A 207 23.31 0.04 1.79
CA LEU A 207 23.53 -1.40 1.81
C LEU A 207 23.57 -1.93 3.25
N VAL A 208 22.74 -2.93 3.55
CA VAL A 208 22.73 -3.67 4.82
C VAL A 208 23.46 -5.01 4.67
N PHE A 209 23.12 -5.76 3.62
CA PHE A 209 23.80 -6.99 3.27
C PHE A 209 24.30 -6.91 1.84
N ALA A 210 25.61 -7.09 1.68
CA ALA A 210 26.23 -7.31 0.38
C ALA A 210 25.61 -8.52 -0.35
N PRO A 211 25.76 -8.60 -1.68
CA PRO A 211 25.31 -9.74 -2.46
C PRO A 211 25.76 -11.07 -1.84
N GLY A 212 24.83 -12.01 -1.69
CA GLY A 212 25.09 -13.31 -1.08
C GLY A 212 23.90 -14.26 -1.15
N ASN A 213 24.15 -15.54 -0.84
CA ASN A 213 23.17 -16.61 -0.73
C ASN A 213 23.49 -17.52 0.47
N ASN A 214 22.58 -18.42 0.84
CA ASN A 214 22.72 -19.34 1.99
C ASN A 214 23.11 -18.63 3.30
N ARG A 215 22.39 -17.55 3.61
CA ARG A 215 22.68 -16.65 4.75
C ARG A 215 21.80 -16.92 5.97
N ASP A 216 21.21 -18.11 6.11
CA ASP A 216 20.34 -18.43 7.24
C ASP A 216 21.04 -18.12 8.58
N GLY A 217 20.42 -17.26 9.40
CA GLY A 217 20.97 -16.80 10.67
C GLY A 217 22.05 -15.71 10.58
N ALA A 218 22.39 -15.22 9.39
CA ALA A 218 23.31 -14.09 9.24
C ALA A 218 22.67 -12.81 9.78
N GLU A 219 23.46 -12.03 10.52
CA GLU A 219 23.02 -10.79 11.16
C GLU A 219 23.84 -9.60 10.67
N ALA A 220 23.18 -8.46 10.53
CA ALA A 220 23.81 -7.16 10.28
C ALA A 220 23.19 -6.11 11.20
N LEU A 221 24.03 -5.21 11.71
CA LEU A 221 23.59 -4.04 12.44
C LEU A 221 23.80 -2.82 11.54
N TYR A 222 22.71 -2.16 11.19
CA TYR A 222 22.75 -0.92 10.45
C TYR A 222 23.34 0.18 11.36
N SER A 223 24.39 0.83 10.87
CA SER A 223 25.22 1.73 11.67
C SER A 223 24.55 3.06 12.02
N THR A 224 23.62 3.51 11.18
CA THR A 224 22.94 4.78 11.38
C THR A 224 21.78 4.61 12.35
N VAL A 225 21.79 5.42 13.42
CA VAL A 225 20.65 5.52 14.33
C VAL A 225 19.51 6.20 13.60
N LEU A 226 18.34 5.56 13.61
CA LEU A 226 17.12 6.12 13.06
C LEU A 226 16.42 6.97 14.11
N ASN A 227 15.85 8.09 13.66
CA ASN A 227 15.17 9.01 14.54
C ASN A 227 13.65 8.78 14.59
N PRO A 228 13.01 9.19 15.70
CA PRO A 228 11.56 9.16 15.81
C PRO A 228 10.86 9.85 14.63
N GLY A 229 9.84 9.20 14.07
CA GLY A 229 9.09 9.67 12.92
C GLY A 229 9.74 9.37 11.57
N GLU A 230 10.97 8.85 11.53
CA GLU A 230 11.49 8.26 10.30
C GLU A 230 10.74 6.97 9.95
N ARG A 231 10.71 6.65 8.66
CA ARG A 231 10.21 5.37 8.17
C ARG A 231 11.26 4.69 7.33
N VAL A 232 11.27 3.37 7.36
CA VAL A 232 12.21 2.57 6.57
C VAL A 232 11.52 1.62 5.63
N ASN A 233 12.16 1.42 4.49
CA ASN A 233 11.82 0.43 3.49
C ASN A 233 13.04 -0.48 3.32
N PHE A 234 12.81 -1.77 3.13
CA PHE A 234 13.86 -2.72 2.79
C PHE A 234 13.70 -3.12 1.33
N ILE A 235 14.80 -3.18 0.60
CA ILE A 235 14.80 -3.49 -0.82
C ILE A 235 15.68 -4.69 -1.06
N LEU A 236 15.09 -5.75 -1.62
CA LEU A 236 15.83 -6.88 -2.16
C LEU A 236 16.35 -6.49 -3.54
N ALA A 237 17.65 -6.63 -3.78
CA ALA A 237 18.25 -6.48 -5.09
C ALA A 237 18.82 -7.83 -5.53
N VAL A 238 18.37 -8.35 -6.67
CA VAL A 238 18.71 -9.70 -7.13
C VAL A 238 19.73 -9.66 -8.25
N ASP A 239 20.79 -10.44 -8.09
CA ASP A 239 21.88 -10.63 -9.04
C ASP A 239 21.35 -11.14 -10.39
N ALA A 240 21.81 -10.52 -11.48
CA ALA A 240 21.31 -10.78 -12.82
C ALA A 240 21.72 -12.12 -13.43
N ASP A 241 22.85 -12.67 -13.01
CA ASP A 241 23.38 -13.92 -13.56
C ASP A 241 23.39 -15.07 -12.55
N PHE A 242 22.96 -14.78 -11.32
CA PHE A 242 22.89 -15.68 -10.18
C PHE A 242 24.24 -16.32 -9.79
N ASN A 243 25.37 -15.80 -10.29
CA ASN A 243 26.70 -16.36 -10.09
C ASN A 243 27.44 -15.79 -8.87
N CYS A 244 26.85 -14.80 -8.19
CA CYS A 244 27.38 -14.27 -6.94
C CYS A 244 28.76 -13.59 -7.06
N GLU A 245 29.09 -13.03 -8.23
CA GLU A 245 30.45 -12.53 -8.52
C GLU A 245 30.88 -11.38 -7.60
N ARG A 246 29.92 -10.57 -7.14
CA ARG A 246 30.14 -9.44 -6.22
C ARG A 246 29.87 -9.75 -4.76
N ARG A 247 30.07 -11.01 -4.36
CA ARG A 247 29.89 -11.42 -2.96
C ARG A 247 30.79 -10.60 -2.03
N GLY A 248 30.19 -9.96 -1.05
CA GLY A 248 30.92 -9.16 -0.05
C GLY A 248 31.36 -7.78 -0.54
N ASP A 249 31.01 -7.36 -1.76
CA ASP A 249 31.20 -5.98 -2.18
C ASP A 249 30.24 -5.07 -1.40
N THR A 250 30.81 -4.25 -0.50
CA THR A 250 30.03 -3.33 0.34
C THR A 250 29.86 -1.94 -0.30
N SER A 251 30.37 -1.74 -1.51
CA SER A 251 30.35 -0.45 -2.21
C SER A 251 29.33 -0.38 -3.34
N ILE A 252 28.63 -1.49 -3.60
CA ILE A 252 27.69 -1.62 -4.70
C ILE A 252 26.40 -0.82 -4.47
N ASP A 253 26.04 0.00 -5.45
CA ASP A 253 24.81 0.81 -5.44
C ASP A 253 23.59 -0.02 -5.87
N ILE A 254 22.41 0.35 -5.39
CA ILE A 254 21.16 -0.33 -5.73
C ILE A 254 20.78 -0.24 -7.22
N ASN A 255 21.25 0.80 -7.92
CA ASN A 255 21.02 1.00 -9.35
C ASN A 255 22.15 0.41 -10.22
N ASP A 256 23.10 -0.31 -9.61
CA ASP A 256 24.18 -0.95 -10.35
C ASP A 256 23.59 -1.97 -11.35
N PRO A 257 24.04 -1.96 -12.63
CA PRO A 257 23.56 -2.89 -13.65
C PRO A 257 23.85 -4.37 -13.33
N PHE A 258 24.65 -4.66 -12.30
CA PHE A 258 24.80 -5.98 -11.71
C PHE A 258 23.46 -6.61 -11.29
N TYR A 259 22.51 -5.81 -10.79
CA TYR A 259 21.21 -6.33 -10.39
C TYR A 259 20.25 -6.36 -11.58
N GLU A 260 19.57 -7.48 -11.80
CA GLU A 260 18.53 -7.59 -12.82
C GLU A 260 17.27 -6.84 -12.40
N TYR A 261 16.90 -6.96 -11.13
CA TYR A 261 15.73 -6.28 -10.58
C TYR A 261 15.85 -6.01 -9.09
N THR A 262 15.03 -5.06 -8.63
CA THR A 262 14.86 -4.72 -7.23
C THR A 262 13.40 -4.88 -6.80
N ARG A 263 13.18 -5.34 -5.57
CA ARG A 263 11.87 -5.53 -4.95
C ARG A 263 11.81 -4.75 -3.65
N PRO A 264 11.19 -3.55 -3.64
CA PRO A 264 10.97 -2.83 -2.40
C PRO A 264 9.87 -3.51 -1.58
N ALA A 265 10.08 -3.62 -0.27
CA ALA A 265 9.12 -4.17 0.68
C ALA A 265 7.92 -3.24 0.85
N LEU A 266 8.16 -1.93 0.76
CA LEU A 266 7.18 -0.86 0.80
C LEU A 266 7.30 0.02 -0.44
N LEU A 267 6.16 0.44 -0.97
CA LEU A 267 6.05 1.36 -2.09
C LEU A 267 5.35 2.64 -1.62
N GLU A 268 5.83 3.79 -2.09
CA GLU A 268 5.11 5.04 -1.95
C GLU A 268 3.83 4.99 -2.79
N SER A 269 2.68 5.28 -2.18
CA SER A 269 1.42 5.39 -2.90
C SER A 269 1.26 6.78 -3.53
N VAL A 270 0.69 6.80 -4.74
CA VAL A 270 0.37 8.00 -5.53
C VAL A 270 -0.59 9.02 -4.87
N GLY A 271 -1.14 8.74 -3.68
CA GLY A 271 -2.24 9.52 -3.09
C GLY A 271 -1.93 10.40 -1.86
N ASP A 272 -1.03 9.97 -0.96
CA ASP A 272 -0.61 10.69 0.27
C ASP A 272 0.42 9.85 1.06
N PHE A 273 1.39 10.50 1.69
CA PHE A 273 2.51 9.92 2.42
C PHE A 273 2.12 9.00 3.61
N SER A 274 0.91 9.17 4.17
CA SER A 274 0.35 8.24 5.17
C SER A 274 -0.06 6.87 4.61
N GLN A 275 0.31 6.58 3.36
CA GLN A 275 -0.12 5.42 2.57
C GLN A 275 1.07 4.67 1.98
N MET A 276 2.15 4.42 2.75
CA MET A 276 3.06 3.36 2.32
C MET A 276 2.24 2.08 2.12
N GLN A 277 2.49 1.42 0.99
CA GLN A 277 1.81 0.21 0.60
C GLN A 277 2.81 -0.93 0.63
N GLU A 278 2.39 -2.07 1.15
CA GLU A 278 3.18 -3.28 1.07
C GLU A 278 3.42 -3.61 -0.40
N GLY A 279 4.68 -3.84 -0.74
CA GLY A 279 5.13 -4.19 -2.07
C GLY A 279 4.44 -5.44 -2.59
N MET A 280 4.31 -5.54 -3.91
CA MET A 280 3.64 -6.67 -4.54
C MET A 280 4.39 -7.99 -4.30
N TYR A 281 5.71 -7.91 -4.25
CA TYR A 281 6.66 -9.01 -4.09
C TYR A 281 7.20 -9.12 -2.66
N ALA A 282 6.50 -8.52 -1.70
CA ALA A 282 6.88 -8.61 -0.29
C ALA A 282 5.68 -8.90 0.59
N MET A 283 5.93 -9.62 1.66
CA MET A 283 5.02 -9.81 2.78
C MET A 283 5.69 -9.29 4.06
N ILE A 284 5.05 -8.35 4.74
CA ILE A 284 5.54 -7.76 5.98
C ILE A 284 4.63 -8.18 7.12
N GLN A 285 5.20 -8.75 8.17
CA GLN A 285 4.46 -9.24 9.33
C GLN A 285 5.11 -8.75 10.62
N ALA A 286 4.35 -8.06 11.47
CA ALA A 286 4.80 -7.77 12.83
C ALA A 286 4.96 -9.09 13.62
N HIS A 287 5.98 -9.15 14.47
CA HIS A 287 6.14 -10.29 15.37
C HIS A 287 4.97 -10.36 16.34
N PRO A 288 4.38 -11.54 16.58
CA PRO A 288 3.16 -11.67 17.38
C PRO A 288 3.31 -11.24 18.84
N THR A 289 4.53 -11.28 19.39
CA THR A 289 4.80 -11.04 20.82
C THR A 289 6.00 -10.13 21.10
N ARG A 290 6.76 -9.73 20.06
CA ARG A 290 7.96 -8.90 20.24
C ARG A 290 7.66 -7.55 19.62
N PRO A 291 7.50 -6.48 20.42
CA PRO A 291 7.33 -5.15 19.87
C PRO A 291 8.60 -4.79 19.07
N ASN A 292 8.44 -3.91 18.08
CA ASN A 292 9.55 -3.42 17.27
C ASN A 292 10.29 -4.49 16.44
N VAL A 293 9.66 -5.65 16.22
CA VAL A 293 10.19 -6.72 15.39
C VAL A 293 9.22 -7.02 14.25
N TRP A 294 9.74 -7.13 13.03
CA TRP A 294 8.96 -7.47 11.84
C TRP A 294 9.70 -8.48 10.97
N ARG A 295 8.97 -9.43 10.40
CA ARG A 295 9.44 -10.26 9.30
C ARG A 295 9.10 -9.58 7.97
N ILE A 296 10.07 -9.55 7.06
CA ILE A 296 9.89 -9.18 5.66
C ILE A 296 10.28 -10.39 4.81
N ALA A 297 9.32 -10.89 4.06
CA ALA A 297 9.47 -12.08 3.22
C ALA A 297 9.30 -11.68 1.76
N PHE A 298 10.31 -11.91 0.93
CA PHE A 298 10.31 -11.49 -0.46
C PHE A 298 10.00 -12.65 -1.39
N GLU A 299 9.29 -12.32 -2.46
CA GLU A 299 9.11 -13.16 -3.64
C GLU A 299 10.02 -12.65 -4.75
N ASP A 300 10.86 -13.53 -5.25
CA ASP A 300 11.87 -13.26 -6.26
C ASP A 300 11.36 -13.64 -7.66
N LEU A 301 10.61 -14.73 -7.77
CA LEU A 301 10.08 -15.16 -9.04
C LEU A 301 8.97 -14.22 -9.54
N ILE A 302 8.95 -14.05 -10.87
CA ILE A 302 7.97 -13.19 -11.51
C ILE A 302 6.64 -13.93 -11.64
N PHE A 303 5.71 -13.62 -10.75
CA PHE A 303 4.33 -14.09 -10.84
C PHE A 303 3.35 -13.01 -11.32
N PRO A 304 2.28 -13.40 -12.05
CA PRO A 304 1.14 -12.54 -12.27
C PRO A 304 0.57 -11.98 -10.97
N ARG A 305 0.27 -10.67 -10.96
CA ARG A 305 -0.30 -9.94 -9.82
C ARG A 305 -1.44 -10.69 -9.11
N ALA A 306 -2.37 -11.27 -9.85
CA ALA A 306 -3.50 -11.99 -9.27
C ALA A 306 -3.10 -13.23 -8.44
N LYS A 307 -1.96 -13.86 -8.75
CA LYS A 307 -1.42 -14.98 -7.94
C LYS A 307 -0.80 -14.47 -6.65
N LEU A 308 0.00 -13.40 -6.73
CA LEU A 308 0.63 -12.75 -5.57
C LEU A 308 -0.45 -12.27 -4.58
N GLU A 309 -1.44 -11.53 -5.08
CA GLU A 309 -2.55 -11.02 -4.26
C GLU A 309 -3.39 -12.16 -3.67
N ASP A 310 -3.60 -13.27 -4.38
CA ASP A 310 -4.36 -14.42 -3.87
C ASP A 310 -3.62 -15.13 -2.73
N VAL A 311 -2.31 -15.38 -2.86
CA VAL A 311 -1.51 -16.01 -1.80
C VAL A 311 -1.39 -15.09 -0.59
N LYS A 312 -1.05 -13.81 -0.78
CA LYS A 312 -0.93 -12.84 0.32
C LYS A 312 -2.22 -12.75 1.13
N ARG A 313 -3.38 -12.75 0.45
CA ARG A 313 -4.68 -12.60 1.09
C ARG A 313 -5.26 -13.90 1.66
N TRP A 314 -5.03 -15.03 1.00
CA TRP A 314 -5.75 -16.28 1.31
C TRP A 314 -4.85 -17.44 1.70
N GLY A 315 -3.52 -17.32 1.62
CA GLY A 315 -2.57 -18.41 1.83
C GLY A 315 -2.62 -19.48 0.73
N TYR A 316 -1.90 -20.59 0.95
CA TYR A 316 -1.58 -21.55 -0.12
C TYR A 316 -2.71 -22.53 -0.51
N GLY A 317 -3.68 -22.80 0.35
CA GLY A 317 -4.85 -23.64 0.04
C GLY A 317 -4.53 -25.04 -0.51
N ASP A 318 -5.22 -25.42 -1.60
CA ASP A 318 -4.98 -26.68 -2.31
C ASP A 318 -3.89 -26.59 -3.37
N ARG A 319 -3.23 -25.42 -3.46
CA ARG A 319 -2.06 -25.13 -4.32
C ARG A 319 -2.33 -25.25 -5.81
N ARG A 320 -3.59 -25.34 -6.23
CA ARG A 320 -3.97 -25.43 -7.65
C ARG A 320 -4.57 -24.11 -8.13
N TRP A 321 -3.92 -23.44 -9.07
CA TRP A 321 -4.43 -22.19 -9.66
C TRP A 321 -5.61 -22.46 -10.62
N ARG A 322 -6.83 -22.58 -10.08
CA ARG A 322 -8.04 -22.95 -10.86
C ARG A 322 -9.24 -22.10 -10.52
N ARG A 323 -10.20 -22.04 -11.45
CA ARG A 323 -11.45 -21.31 -11.28
C ARG A 323 -12.26 -21.93 -10.14
N ARG A 324 -12.59 -21.13 -9.14
CA ARG A 324 -13.40 -21.54 -7.99
C ARG A 324 -14.88 -21.32 -8.29
N ARG A 325 -15.74 -22.27 -7.90
CA ARG A 325 -17.18 -22.23 -8.16
C ARG A 325 -17.95 -22.56 -6.90
N GLY A 326 -18.99 -21.78 -6.65
CA GLY A 326 -19.90 -21.96 -5.53
C GLY A 326 -19.92 -20.77 -4.57
N PRO A 327 -21.01 -20.59 -3.83
CA PRO A 327 -21.22 -19.43 -2.95
C PRO A 327 -20.17 -19.33 -1.84
N GLN A 328 -19.60 -20.45 -1.38
CA GLN A 328 -18.56 -20.48 -0.35
C GLN A 328 -17.28 -19.73 -0.73
N TRP A 329 -17.03 -19.51 -2.02
CA TRP A 329 -15.86 -18.79 -2.49
C TRP A 329 -16.02 -17.26 -2.47
N GLY A 330 -17.20 -16.75 -2.14
CA GLY A 330 -17.48 -15.31 -2.01
C GLY A 330 -16.99 -14.53 -3.24
N GLU A 331 -16.15 -13.52 -3.02
CA GLU A 331 -15.56 -12.68 -4.07
C GLU A 331 -14.64 -13.42 -5.07
N ARG A 332 -14.23 -14.66 -4.74
CA ARG A 332 -13.46 -15.54 -5.64
C ARG A 332 -14.34 -16.47 -6.45
N ASN A 333 -15.66 -16.47 -6.25
CA ASN A 333 -16.57 -17.25 -7.08
C ASN A 333 -16.45 -16.83 -8.55
N GLY A 334 -16.16 -17.79 -9.42
CA GLY A 334 -15.89 -17.55 -10.83
C GLY A 334 -14.48 -17.04 -11.14
N LYS A 335 -13.59 -16.87 -10.16
CA LYS A 335 -12.19 -16.41 -10.36
C LYS A 335 -11.19 -17.54 -10.09
N ARG A 336 -9.96 -17.40 -10.60
CA ARG A 336 -8.86 -18.33 -10.26
C ARG A 336 -8.31 -18.00 -8.88
N SER A 337 -7.97 -19.05 -8.13
CA SER A 337 -7.38 -18.96 -6.78
C SER A 337 -6.65 -20.26 -6.46
N TYR A 338 -5.64 -20.22 -5.61
CA TYR A 338 -5.00 -21.37 -4.96
C TYR A 338 -5.87 -22.00 -3.86
N GLY A 339 -7.00 -21.37 -3.54
CA GLY A 339 -8.06 -21.98 -2.74
C GLY A 339 -7.81 -21.92 -1.24
N GLY A 340 -6.88 -21.06 -0.79
CA GLY A 340 -6.63 -20.85 0.63
C GLY A 340 -7.80 -20.16 1.34
N TRP A 341 -7.84 -20.24 2.67
CA TRP A 341 -8.89 -19.67 3.50
C TRP A 341 -8.36 -18.67 4.53
N GLY A 342 -7.26 -18.00 4.18
CA GLY A 342 -6.44 -17.19 5.09
C GLY A 342 -5.25 -17.96 5.64
N TRP A 343 -4.32 -17.22 6.26
CA TRP A 343 -3.17 -17.78 6.96
C TRP A 343 -3.59 -18.33 8.32
N ARG A 344 -3.57 -19.66 8.47
CA ARG A 344 -4.03 -20.37 9.68
C ARG A 344 -2.93 -21.13 10.41
N GLU A 345 -1.81 -21.37 9.74
CA GLU A 345 -0.66 -22.04 10.30
C GLU A 345 0.41 -20.99 10.61
N THR A 346 1.05 -21.13 11.77
CA THR A 346 2.22 -20.36 12.14
C THR A 346 3.46 -21.23 12.20
N ASP A 347 4.62 -20.64 11.96
CA ASP A 347 5.92 -21.27 12.19
C ASP A 347 6.28 -21.28 13.69
N SER A 348 7.46 -21.80 14.03
CA SER A 348 7.97 -21.86 15.41
C SER A 348 8.24 -20.49 16.03
N ARG A 349 8.34 -19.43 15.22
CA ARG A 349 8.54 -18.03 15.63
C ARG A 349 7.19 -17.30 15.78
N GLY A 350 6.09 -17.96 15.42
CA GLY A 350 4.73 -17.44 15.51
C GLY A 350 4.30 -16.59 14.30
N TYR A 351 5.14 -16.48 13.27
CA TYR A 351 4.76 -15.84 12.02
C TYR A 351 3.93 -16.78 11.15
N TYR A 352 3.28 -16.28 10.09
CA TYR A 352 2.59 -17.15 9.14
C TYR A 352 3.56 -18.12 8.48
N LYS A 353 3.21 -19.40 8.47
CA LYS A 353 4.09 -20.45 7.95
C LYS A 353 4.25 -20.35 6.43
N LEU A 354 5.46 -20.04 5.98
CA LEU A 354 5.82 -19.99 4.57
C LEU A 354 6.28 -21.38 4.10
N LEU A 355 6.11 -21.68 2.81
CA LEU A 355 6.38 -23.00 2.24
C LEU A 355 6.92 -22.85 0.82
N ASP A 356 8.12 -23.35 0.57
CA ASP A 356 8.73 -23.40 -0.77
C ASP A 356 7.92 -24.32 -1.72
N PHE A 357 7.53 -23.77 -2.87
CA PHE A 357 6.82 -24.52 -3.91
C PHE A 357 7.47 -24.41 -5.29
N GLY A 358 8.26 -23.38 -5.58
CA GLY A 358 8.92 -23.11 -6.87
C GLY A 358 8.01 -22.88 -8.10
N HIS A 359 6.70 -23.15 -8.02
CA HIS A 359 5.74 -23.01 -9.14
C HIS A 359 4.55 -22.08 -8.83
N MET A 360 4.50 -21.55 -7.63
CA MET A 360 3.52 -20.58 -7.16
C MET A 360 4.20 -19.61 -6.19
N PRO A 361 3.64 -18.41 -5.97
CA PRO A 361 4.23 -17.50 -5.00
C PRO A 361 4.32 -18.17 -3.64
N ASP A 362 5.50 -18.12 -3.03
CA ASP A 362 5.74 -18.70 -1.73
C ASP A 362 6.34 -17.71 -0.73
N PHE A 363 7.01 -16.65 -1.18
CA PHE A 363 7.66 -15.67 -0.29
C PHE A 363 8.66 -16.31 0.70
N SER A 364 9.16 -17.52 0.44
CA SER A 364 10.02 -18.27 1.39
C SER A 364 11.51 -18.17 1.09
N ASP A 365 11.87 -17.69 -0.09
CA ASP A 365 13.24 -17.74 -0.59
C ASP A 365 14.20 -16.74 0.09
N GLN A 366 13.71 -15.54 0.38
CA GLN A 366 14.46 -14.49 1.05
C GLN A 366 13.60 -13.86 2.14
N VAL A 367 13.85 -14.26 3.38
CA VAL A 367 13.09 -13.86 4.56
C VAL A 367 14.04 -13.24 5.57
N ILE A 368 13.81 -11.98 5.89
CA ILE A 368 14.56 -11.25 6.92
C ILE A 368 13.66 -10.89 8.09
N GLU A 369 14.25 -10.79 9.26
CA GLU A 369 13.67 -10.20 10.46
C GLU A 369 14.39 -8.89 10.76
N ILE A 370 13.60 -7.85 10.97
CA ILE A 370 14.04 -6.52 11.34
C ILE A 370 13.68 -6.30 12.80
N GLU A 371 14.63 -5.81 13.58
CA GLU A 371 14.42 -5.37 14.96
C GLU A 371 14.90 -3.93 15.10
N PHE A 372 14.03 -3.04 15.58
CA PHE A 372 14.44 -1.70 16.00
C PHE A 372 14.85 -1.76 17.47
N ILE A 373 16.15 -1.69 17.70
CA ILE A 373 16.79 -1.74 19.02
C ILE A 373 16.87 -0.30 19.55
N PRO A 374 16.15 0.03 20.64
CA PRO A 374 16.16 1.38 21.19
C PRO A 374 17.56 1.77 21.66
N VAL A 375 18.01 2.96 21.29
CA VAL A 375 19.26 3.55 21.77
C VAL A 375 18.90 4.46 22.95
N PRO A 376 19.61 4.35 24.09
CA PRO A 376 19.39 5.25 25.22
C PRO A 376 19.52 6.71 24.78
N ALA A 377 18.62 7.57 25.27
CA ALA A 377 18.78 9.01 25.11
C ALA A 377 20.08 9.43 25.80
N SER A 378 21.01 9.96 25.02
CA SER A 378 22.29 10.52 25.49
C SER A 378 22.09 11.86 26.18
#